data_AF-A0A257LDX9-F1
#
_entry.id   AF-A0A257LDX9-F1
#
_cell.length_a   1.000
_cell.length_b   1.000
_cell.length_c   1.000
_cell.angle_alpha   90.00
_cell.angle_beta   90.00
_cell.angle_gamma   90.00
#
_symmetry.space_group_name_H-M   'P 1'
#
loop_
_entity.id
_entity.type
_entity.pdbx_description
1 polymer ?
#
loop_
_entity_poly.entity_id
_entity_poly.type
_entity_poly.pdbx_seq_one_letter_code
_entity_poly.pdbx_strand_id
1 'polypeptide(L)'
;MLELFRSNTLFSLIGLVLFTILVRLAFCFTPAPIEPILNTPFAVLIFDWIKAHQLISYQNQILAILVVLVQGLLINYMSSSHNVLYKDTVLPGLIYVLLNSIYPEQLQLTPQLLANTFIILMLNRLCFLYESSQPLFLVFDAGMLLGLGILLDYDLIIYLPFILISVLYMTSFNLRYWLVAIFGIIIPAYFLGVLFYLTNHLNDFLVSFEYSLHKSYFNPIGITWAEAAIWFIIIPVFVFSTIELQLNFLRNKVKTRRVQLIILIMLVFGVISVLAENQGYIFGLTYFAVGLSFLLANYFIRSKRKWLKEALFFAILVCMFYYQYFYS
;
A
#
# COMPACT_ATOMS: atom_id res chain seq x y z
N MET A 1 -1.48 -5.70 -24.76
CA MET A 1 -1.64 -6.29 -23.40
C MET A 1 -2.61 -5.48 -22.53
N LEU A 2 -2.41 -4.17 -22.39
CA LEU A 2 -3.20 -3.32 -21.48
C LEU A 2 -4.70 -3.23 -21.84
N GLU A 3 -5.08 -3.47 -23.09
CA GLU A 3 -6.49 -3.44 -23.52
C GLU A 3 -7.35 -4.49 -22.80
N LEU A 4 -6.77 -5.64 -22.46
CA LEU A 4 -7.44 -6.71 -21.70
C LEU A 4 -7.91 -6.21 -20.33
N PHE A 5 -7.16 -5.29 -19.72
CA PHE A 5 -7.41 -4.74 -18.38
C PHE A 5 -8.24 -3.45 -18.35
N ARG A 6 -8.57 -2.89 -19.52
CA ARG A 6 -9.38 -1.66 -19.66
C ARG A 6 -10.89 -1.88 -19.45
N SER A 7 -11.30 -3.10 -19.12
CA SER A 7 -12.68 -3.43 -18.73
C SER A 7 -12.66 -4.14 -17.38
N ASN A 8 -13.70 -3.96 -16.57
CA ASN A 8 -13.90 -4.72 -15.34
C ASN A 8 -14.75 -5.97 -15.64
N THR A 9 -14.12 -6.97 -16.25
CA THR A 9 -14.77 -8.23 -16.65
C THR A 9 -14.12 -9.39 -15.91
N LEU A 10 -14.80 -10.54 -15.81
CA LEU A 10 -14.23 -11.74 -15.21
C LEU A 10 -12.88 -12.10 -15.88
N PHE A 11 -12.79 -11.95 -17.19
CA PHE A 11 -11.58 -12.23 -17.95
C PHE A 11 -10.41 -11.32 -17.57
N SER A 12 -10.65 -10.03 -17.29
CA SER A 12 -9.59 -9.12 -16.86
C SER A 12 -9.14 -9.38 -15.42
N LEU A 13 -10.05 -9.82 -14.54
CA LEU A 13 -9.70 -10.28 -13.19
C LEU A 13 -8.88 -11.58 -13.22
N ILE A 14 -9.25 -12.56 -14.06
CA ILE A 14 -8.43 -13.76 -14.27
C ILE A 14 -7.05 -13.36 -14.83
N GLY A 15 -7.01 -12.41 -15.76
CA GLY A 15 -5.77 -11.85 -16.27
C GLY A 15 -4.89 -11.24 -15.16
N LEU A 16 -5.49 -10.61 -14.15
CA LEU A 16 -4.76 -10.03 -13.01
C LEU A 16 -4.13 -11.12 -12.15
N VAL A 17 -4.89 -12.21 -11.90
CA VAL A 17 -4.39 -13.39 -11.17
C VAL A 17 -3.18 -13.98 -11.90
N LEU A 18 -3.32 -14.25 -13.20
CA LEU A 18 -2.24 -14.79 -14.01
C LEU A 18 -1.03 -13.85 -14.06
N PHE A 19 -1.26 -12.54 -14.22
CA PHE A 19 -0.18 -11.55 -14.22
C PHE A 19 0.59 -11.53 -12.90
N THR A 20 -0.13 -11.53 -11.77
CA THR A 20 0.48 -11.51 -10.42
C THR A 20 1.34 -12.76 -10.20
N ILE A 21 0.82 -13.92 -10.59
CA ILE A 21 1.53 -15.20 -10.52
C ILE A 21 2.78 -15.16 -11.41
N LEU A 22 2.66 -14.77 -12.68
CA LEU A 22 3.80 -14.76 -13.62
C LEU A 22 4.92 -13.83 -13.17
N VAL A 23 4.57 -12.62 -12.72
CA VAL A 23 5.54 -11.60 -12.33
C VAL A 23 6.32 -12.00 -11.07
N ARG A 24 5.67 -12.68 -10.12
CA ARG A 24 6.28 -13.00 -8.82
C ARG A 24 6.84 -14.42 -8.74
N LEU A 25 6.33 -15.36 -9.54
CA LEU A 25 6.87 -16.74 -9.60
C LEU A 25 8.30 -16.80 -10.13
N ALA A 26 8.72 -15.85 -10.97
CA ALA A 26 10.09 -15.79 -11.48
C ALA A 26 11.13 -15.74 -10.34
N PHE A 27 10.76 -15.17 -9.20
CA PHE A 27 11.59 -15.05 -8.02
C PHE A 27 11.46 -16.24 -7.05
N CYS A 28 10.55 -17.19 -7.30
CA CYS A 28 10.48 -18.39 -6.46
C CYS A 28 11.75 -19.24 -6.55
N PHE A 29 12.55 -19.08 -7.59
CA PHE A 29 13.75 -19.87 -7.84
C PHE A 29 15.05 -19.23 -7.38
N THR A 30 15.01 -18.01 -6.78
CA THR A 30 16.20 -17.36 -6.24
C THR A 30 16.47 -17.82 -4.80
N PRO A 31 17.71 -18.21 -4.45
CA PRO A 31 18.01 -18.96 -3.22
C PRO A 31 18.14 -18.11 -1.94
N ALA A 32 17.95 -16.80 -1.97
CA ALA A 32 18.16 -15.93 -0.80
C ALA A 32 16.84 -15.40 -0.21
N PRO A 33 16.33 -15.98 0.89
CA PRO A 33 15.37 -15.27 1.72
C PRO A 33 16.08 -14.08 2.37
N ILE A 34 15.58 -12.88 2.09
CA ILE A 34 15.99 -11.67 2.80
C ILE A 34 15.25 -11.80 4.12
N GLU A 35 15.97 -11.96 5.24
CA GLU A 35 15.29 -12.06 6.52
C GLU A 35 14.45 -10.79 6.73
N PRO A 36 13.12 -10.94 6.94
CA PRO A 36 12.27 -9.79 7.14
C PRO A 36 12.73 -9.09 8.41
N ILE A 37 12.88 -7.77 8.34
CA ILE A 37 13.30 -7.01 9.50
C ILE A 37 12.05 -6.81 10.37
N LEU A 38 12.11 -7.34 11.61
CA LEU A 38 10.98 -7.42 12.52
C LEU A 38 11.08 -6.31 13.58
N ASN A 39 10.14 -5.37 13.54
CA ASN A 39 10.24 -4.12 14.32
C ASN A 39 9.31 -4.08 15.52
N THR A 40 8.36 -5.00 15.53
CA THR A 40 7.28 -5.04 16.49
C THR A 40 7.26 -6.43 17.11
N PRO A 41 7.02 -6.54 18.43
CA PRO A 41 6.89 -7.84 19.10
C PRO A 41 5.78 -8.70 18.48
N PHE A 42 4.72 -8.08 17.96
CA PHE A 42 3.64 -8.81 17.32
C PHE A 42 4.05 -9.37 15.95
N ALA A 43 4.82 -8.62 15.15
CA ALA A 43 5.42 -9.19 13.94
C ALA A 43 6.38 -10.32 14.29
N VAL A 44 7.19 -10.18 15.35
CA VAL A 44 8.07 -11.27 15.82
C VAL A 44 7.26 -12.52 16.14
N LEU A 45 6.19 -12.42 16.92
CA LEU A 45 5.32 -13.56 17.23
C LEU A 45 4.74 -14.25 15.98
N ILE A 46 4.28 -13.46 14.99
CA ILE A 46 3.71 -14.02 13.74
C ILE A 46 4.80 -14.72 12.93
N PHE A 47 5.94 -14.07 12.74
CA PHE A 47 7.00 -14.59 11.88
C PHE A 47 7.78 -15.73 12.53
N ASP A 48 7.92 -15.76 13.85
CA ASP A 48 8.44 -16.91 14.59
C ASP A 48 7.50 -18.10 14.52
N TRP A 49 6.18 -17.87 14.60
CA TRP A 49 5.19 -18.93 14.38
C TRP A 49 5.27 -19.49 12.95
N ILE A 50 5.44 -18.63 11.93
CA ILE A 50 5.65 -19.03 10.53
C ILE A 50 6.93 -19.86 10.38
N LYS A 51 8.05 -19.41 10.98
CA LYS A 51 9.34 -20.12 10.98
C LYS A 51 9.24 -21.48 11.68
N ALA A 52 8.58 -21.54 12.84
CA ALA A 52 8.44 -22.75 13.65
C ALA A 52 7.67 -23.87 12.93
N HIS A 53 6.72 -23.53 12.07
CA HIS A 53 5.98 -24.50 11.27
C HIS A 53 6.71 -24.95 9.99
N GLN A 54 8.01 -24.63 9.88
CA GLN A 54 8.85 -24.95 8.71
C GLN A 54 8.16 -24.60 7.40
N LEU A 55 7.52 -23.42 7.34
CA LEU A 55 7.01 -22.93 6.07
C LEU A 55 8.24 -22.67 5.18
N ILE A 56 8.60 -23.65 4.35
CA ILE A 56 9.78 -23.65 3.48
C ILE A 56 9.79 -22.33 2.70
N SER A 57 10.95 -21.76 2.34
CA SER A 57 11.07 -20.47 1.64
C SER A 57 10.04 -20.24 0.51
N TYR A 58 9.66 -21.29 -0.22
CA TYR A 58 8.62 -21.26 -1.25
C TYR A 58 7.20 -20.91 -0.72
N GLN A 59 6.82 -21.35 0.48
CA GLN A 59 5.50 -21.09 1.06
C GLN A 59 5.35 -19.62 1.49
N ASN A 60 6.42 -18.98 1.98
CA ASN A 60 6.43 -17.53 2.26
C ASN A 60 6.19 -16.72 0.99
N GLN A 61 6.79 -17.11 -0.14
CA GLN A 61 6.59 -16.44 -1.43
C GLN A 61 5.17 -16.64 -1.95
N ILE A 62 4.60 -17.84 -1.82
CA ILE A 62 3.19 -18.11 -2.17
C ILE A 62 2.25 -17.23 -1.34
N LEU A 63 2.49 -17.10 -0.03
CA LEU A 63 1.72 -16.20 0.83
C LEU A 63 1.87 -14.73 0.40
N ALA A 64 3.07 -14.28 0.05
CA ALA A 64 3.28 -12.92 -0.47
C ALA A 64 2.53 -12.68 -1.79
N ILE A 65 2.51 -13.66 -2.71
CA ILE A 65 1.72 -13.61 -3.95
C ILE A 65 0.23 -13.47 -3.62
N LEU A 66 -0.29 -14.29 -2.69
CA LEU A 66 -1.70 -14.23 -2.29
C LEU A 66 -2.05 -12.88 -1.65
N VAL A 67 -1.20 -12.35 -0.77
CA VAL A 67 -1.40 -11.05 -0.12
C VAL A 67 -1.45 -9.94 -1.18
N VAL A 68 -0.48 -9.87 -2.08
CA VAL A 68 -0.43 -8.83 -3.13
C VAL A 68 -1.59 -8.96 -4.11
N LEU A 69 -2.02 -10.19 -4.42
CA LEU A 69 -3.20 -10.45 -5.23
C LEU A 69 -4.46 -9.87 -4.56
N VAL A 70 -4.68 -10.20 -3.28
CA VAL A 70 -5.83 -9.68 -2.50
C VAL A 70 -5.79 -8.16 -2.44
N GLN A 71 -4.62 -7.55 -2.18
CA GLN A 71 -4.44 -6.11 -2.15
C GLN A 71 -4.75 -5.45 -3.51
N GLY A 72 -4.29 -6.05 -4.61
CA GLY A 72 -4.61 -5.58 -5.97
C GLY A 72 -6.10 -5.66 -6.30
N LEU A 73 -6.79 -6.73 -5.86
CA LEU A 73 -8.23 -6.87 -5.98
C LEU A 73 -8.98 -5.83 -5.13
N LEU A 74 -8.54 -5.58 -3.90
CA LEU A 74 -9.11 -4.54 -3.03
C LEU A 74 -8.98 -3.15 -3.66
N ILE A 75 -7.82 -2.83 -4.24
CA ILE A 75 -7.60 -1.55 -4.94
C ILE A 75 -8.52 -1.40 -6.16
N ASN A 76 -8.74 -2.46 -6.93
CA ASN A 76 -9.71 -2.45 -8.02
C ASN A 76 -11.15 -2.28 -7.53
N TYR A 77 -11.52 -3.00 -6.46
CA TYR A 77 -12.83 -2.84 -5.82
C TYR A 77 -13.06 -1.41 -5.36
N MET A 78 -12.06 -0.79 -4.73
CA MET A 78 -12.12 0.60 -4.29
C MET A 78 -12.27 1.57 -5.46
N SER A 79 -11.49 1.36 -6.53
CA SER A 79 -11.54 2.20 -7.73
C SER A 79 -12.94 2.24 -8.33
N SER A 80 -13.57 1.06 -8.44
CA SER A 80 -14.92 0.91 -9.01
C SER A 80 -16.00 1.42 -8.05
N SER A 81 -15.97 1.01 -6.77
CA SER A 81 -16.98 1.40 -5.78
C SER A 81 -17.08 2.91 -5.56
N HIS A 82 -15.94 3.61 -5.63
CA HIS A 82 -15.88 5.06 -5.41
C HIS A 82 -15.81 5.87 -6.71
N ASN A 83 -15.91 5.22 -7.88
CA ASN A 83 -15.76 5.85 -9.18
C ASN A 83 -14.52 6.77 -9.22
N VAL A 84 -13.39 6.28 -8.68
CA VAL A 84 -12.14 7.05 -8.55
C VAL A 84 -11.65 7.48 -9.93
N LEU A 85 -11.76 6.57 -10.88
CA LEU A 85 -11.38 6.75 -12.26
C LEU A 85 -12.63 6.98 -13.11
N TYR A 86 -12.43 7.59 -14.27
CA TYR A 86 -13.55 7.93 -15.16
C TYR A 86 -14.22 6.71 -15.80
N LYS A 87 -13.61 5.53 -15.67
CA LYS A 87 -14.09 4.25 -16.21
C LYS A 87 -13.73 3.14 -15.23
N ASP A 88 -14.64 2.18 -15.05
CA ASP A 88 -14.38 0.93 -14.34
C ASP A 88 -13.35 0.06 -15.09
N THR A 89 -12.22 -0.21 -14.44
CA THR A 89 -11.10 -0.96 -15.02
C THR A 89 -10.34 -1.73 -13.94
N VAL A 90 -9.57 -2.74 -14.36
CA VAL A 90 -8.70 -3.56 -13.49
C VAL A 90 -7.27 -2.98 -13.40
N LEU A 91 -7.02 -1.87 -14.11
CA LEU A 91 -5.71 -1.23 -14.20
C LEU A 91 -5.12 -0.76 -12.85
N PRO A 92 -5.88 -0.21 -11.90
CA PRO A 92 -5.36 0.15 -10.58
C PRO A 92 -4.68 -1.01 -9.87
N GLY A 93 -5.35 -2.16 -9.79
CA GLY A 93 -4.81 -3.36 -9.16
C GLY A 93 -3.62 -3.91 -9.94
N LEU A 94 -3.67 -3.90 -11.28
CA LEU A 94 -2.53 -4.36 -12.09
C LEU A 94 -1.29 -3.52 -11.86
N ILE A 95 -1.43 -2.20 -11.80
CA ILE A 95 -0.33 -1.28 -11.53
C ILE A 95 0.15 -1.43 -10.09
N TYR A 96 -0.76 -1.61 -9.14
CA TYR A 96 -0.38 -1.88 -7.75
C TYR A 96 0.49 -3.14 -7.63
N VAL A 97 0.09 -4.24 -8.28
CA VAL A 97 0.86 -5.49 -8.33
C VAL A 97 2.24 -5.24 -8.94
N LEU A 98 2.29 -4.48 -10.04
CA LEU A 98 3.55 -4.11 -10.67
C LEU A 98 4.45 -3.31 -9.72
N LEU A 99 3.90 -2.27 -9.07
CA LEU A 99 4.65 -1.39 -8.16
C LEU A 99 5.18 -2.12 -6.92
N ASN A 100 4.40 -3.06 -6.37
CA ASN A 100 4.81 -3.92 -5.24
C ASN A 100 5.62 -5.14 -5.67
N SER A 101 6.07 -5.19 -6.92
CA SER A 101 6.94 -6.24 -7.42
C SER A 101 8.21 -5.67 -8.05
N ILE A 102 8.47 -4.35 -7.97
CA ILE A 102 9.65 -3.74 -8.59
C ILE A 102 10.93 -4.28 -7.96
N TYR A 103 10.96 -4.36 -6.64
CA TYR A 103 12.14 -4.66 -5.86
C TYR A 103 12.10 -6.08 -5.27
N PRO A 104 13.23 -6.81 -5.19
CA PRO A 104 13.32 -8.13 -4.57
C PRO A 104 12.76 -8.19 -3.14
N GLU A 105 12.99 -7.16 -2.32
CA GLU A 105 12.49 -7.07 -0.94
C GLU A 105 10.96 -7.11 -0.88
N GLN A 106 10.28 -6.56 -1.89
CA GLN A 106 8.82 -6.52 -1.96
C GLN A 106 8.21 -7.85 -2.41
N LEU A 107 9.02 -8.78 -2.93
CA LEU A 107 8.56 -10.08 -3.41
C LEU A 107 8.31 -11.07 -2.28
N GLN A 108 8.96 -10.85 -1.13
CA GLN A 108 8.87 -11.70 0.05
C GLN A 108 7.73 -11.28 0.98
N LEU A 109 7.35 -12.18 1.88
CA LEU A 109 6.36 -11.85 2.91
C LEU A 109 7.07 -11.05 4.00
N THR A 110 6.66 -9.79 4.17
CA THR A 110 7.22 -8.90 5.19
C THR A 110 6.11 -8.32 6.08
N PRO A 111 6.43 -7.88 7.31
CA PRO A 111 5.46 -7.20 8.16
C PRO A 111 4.83 -6.00 7.47
N GLN A 112 5.62 -5.23 6.71
CA GLN A 112 5.17 -4.04 5.99
C GLN A 112 4.18 -4.39 4.89
N LEU A 113 4.43 -5.48 4.16
CA LEU A 113 3.49 -5.96 3.15
C LEU A 113 2.14 -6.36 3.78
N LEU A 114 2.16 -7.05 4.92
CA LEU A 114 0.94 -7.39 5.65
C LEU A 114 0.23 -6.13 6.19
N ALA A 115 0.99 -5.21 6.77
CA ALA A 115 0.51 -3.95 7.31
C ALA A 115 -0.16 -3.08 6.23
N ASN A 116 0.37 -3.10 5.00
CA ASN A 116 -0.18 -2.39 3.86
C ASN A 116 -1.63 -2.82 3.52
N THR A 117 -2.01 -4.06 3.84
CA THR A 117 -3.40 -4.52 3.70
C THR A 117 -4.35 -3.67 4.54
N PHE A 118 -3.95 -3.37 5.78
CA PHE A 118 -4.74 -2.53 6.67
C PHE A 118 -4.80 -1.08 6.20
N ILE A 119 -3.74 -0.56 5.59
CA ILE A 119 -3.74 0.76 4.96
C ILE A 119 -4.75 0.85 3.81
N ILE A 120 -4.80 -0.16 2.93
CA ILE A 120 -5.78 -0.22 1.84
C ILE A 120 -7.21 -0.27 2.40
N LEU A 121 -7.46 -1.11 3.42
CA LEU A 121 -8.77 -1.21 4.07
C LEU A 121 -9.16 0.08 4.80
N MET A 122 -8.22 0.74 5.48
CA MET A 122 -8.41 2.03 6.14
C MET A 122 -8.82 3.08 5.10
N LEU A 123 -8.08 3.19 3.99
CA LEU A 123 -8.39 4.11 2.90
C LEU A 123 -9.81 3.85 2.36
N ASN A 124 -10.19 2.58 2.18
CA ASN A 124 -11.55 2.21 1.74
C ASN A 124 -12.63 2.74 2.71
N ARG A 125 -12.45 2.56 4.02
CA ARG A 125 -13.39 3.08 5.03
C ARG A 125 -13.51 4.61 4.97
N LEU A 126 -12.39 5.31 4.78
CA LEU A 126 -12.38 6.76 4.64
C LEU A 126 -13.10 7.24 3.38
N CYS A 127 -13.00 6.51 2.26
CA CYS A 127 -13.71 6.87 1.03
C CYS A 127 -15.25 6.77 1.16
N PHE A 128 -15.76 5.89 2.02
CA PHE A 128 -17.19 5.77 2.31
C PHE A 128 -17.75 6.89 3.20
N LEU A 129 -16.90 7.69 3.87
CA LEU A 129 -17.34 8.72 4.82
C LEU A 129 -18.26 9.76 4.21
N TYR A 130 -18.06 10.13 2.94
CA TYR A 130 -18.80 11.23 2.29
C TYR A 130 -20.32 11.02 2.24
N GLU A 131 -20.77 9.76 2.12
CA GLU A 131 -22.20 9.43 1.95
C GLU A 131 -22.77 8.64 3.13
N SER A 132 -21.99 8.46 4.19
CA SER A 132 -22.40 7.62 5.30
C SER A 132 -23.41 8.33 6.20
N SER A 133 -24.51 7.64 6.52
CA SER A 133 -25.42 8.04 7.61
C SER A 133 -24.80 7.82 9.00
N GLN A 134 -23.72 7.04 9.08
CA GLN A 134 -23.05 6.61 10.30
C GLN A 134 -21.53 6.85 10.22
N PRO A 135 -21.08 8.12 10.07
CA PRO A 135 -19.68 8.44 9.85
C PRO A 135 -18.79 8.08 11.05
N LEU A 136 -19.30 8.11 12.28
CA LEU A 136 -18.52 7.76 13.49
C LEU A 136 -17.99 6.32 13.45
N PHE A 137 -18.81 5.36 13.00
CA PHE A 137 -18.39 3.96 12.89
C PHE A 137 -17.30 3.78 11.83
N LEU A 138 -17.41 4.46 10.69
CA LEU A 138 -16.37 4.40 9.65
C LEU A 138 -15.05 5.01 10.10
N VAL A 139 -15.09 6.10 10.88
CA VAL A 139 -13.87 6.69 11.47
C VAL A 139 -13.26 5.76 12.52
N PHE A 140 -14.10 5.11 13.34
CA PHE A 140 -13.64 4.09 14.28
C PHE A 140 -12.96 2.93 13.55
N ASP A 141 -13.61 2.38 12.53
CA ASP A 141 -13.08 1.28 11.71
C ASP A 141 -11.73 1.67 11.08
N ALA A 142 -11.62 2.89 10.53
CA ALA A 142 -10.37 3.38 9.98
C ALA A 142 -9.26 3.45 11.03
N GLY A 143 -9.56 3.97 12.23
CA GLY A 143 -8.63 3.99 13.36
C GLY A 143 -8.24 2.58 13.82
N MET A 144 -9.18 1.65 13.90
CA MET A 144 -8.94 0.26 14.30
C MET A 144 -8.07 -0.49 13.28
N LEU A 145 -8.33 -0.31 11.99
CA LEU A 145 -7.51 -0.87 10.93
C LEU A 145 -6.09 -0.31 10.99
N LEU A 146 -5.94 1.00 11.18
CA LEU A 146 -4.61 1.59 11.35
C LEU A 146 -3.90 1.05 12.60
N GLY A 147 -4.62 0.92 13.72
CA GLY A 147 -4.09 0.31 14.95
C GLY A 147 -3.57 -1.11 14.73
N LEU A 148 -4.31 -1.95 14.00
CA LEU A 148 -3.86 -3.29 13.61
C LEU A 148 -2.61 -3.27 12.71
N GLY A 149 -2.55 -2.31 11.78
CA GLY A 149 -1.35 -2.06 10.98
C GLY A 149 -0.13 -1.68 11.84
N ILE A 150 -0.33 -0.77 12.81
CA ILE A 150 0.73 -0.32 13.74
C ILE A 150 1.29 -1.47 14.57
N LEU A 151 0.48 -2.48 14.90
CA LEU A 151 0.98 -3.68 15.59
C LEU A 151 1.97 -4.46 14.73
N LEU A 152 1.84 -4.44 13.41
CA LEU A 152 2.78 -5.10 12.49
C LEU A 152 3.99 -4.23 12.19
N ASP A 153 3.75 -2.94 11.95
CA ASP A 153 4.80 -1.97 11.65
C ASP A 153 4.49 -0.61 12.31
N TYR A 154 5.33 -0.21 13.26
CA TYR A 154 5.16 1.03 14.02
C TYR A 154 5.25 2.29 13.15
N ASP A 155 5.91 2.23 11.98
CA ASP A 155 6.09 3.40 11.10
C ASP A 155 4.74 3.87 10.52
N LEU A 156 3.70 3.01 10.54
CA LEU A 156 2.35 3.38 10.15
C LEU A 156 1.69 4.42 11.06
N ILE A 157 2.25 4.75 12.22
CA ILE A 157 1.74 5.84 13.07
C ILE A 157 1.66 7.17 12.31
N ILE A 158 2.49 7.34 11.26
CA ILE A 158 2.51 8.49 10.35
C ILE A 158 1.16 8.68 9.63
N TYR A 159 0.35 7.63 9.47
CA TYR A 159 -1.00 7.71 8.88
C TYR A 159 -2.10 8.14 9.87
N LEU A 160 -1.79 8.39 11.14
CA LEU A 160 -2.77 8.93 12.08
C LEU A 160 -3.24 10.34 11.64
N PRO A 161 -2.34 11.31 11.36
CA PRO A 161 -2.74 12.59 10.78
C PRO A 161 -3.48 12.44 9.44
N PHE A 162 -3.17 11.42 8.64
CA PHE A 162 -3.88 11.14 7.40
C PHE A 162 -5.37 10.85 7.62
N ILE A 163 -5.73 10.02 8.62
CA ILE A 163 -7.13 9.79 9.01
C ILE A 163 -7.79 11.12 9.38
N LEU A 164 -7.15 11.91 10.23
CA LEU A 164 -7.72 13.17 10.73
C LEU A 164 -7.98 14.15 9.58
N ILE A 165 -6.99 14.34 8.69
CA ILE A 165 -7.12 15.20 7.51
C ILE A 165 -8.23 14.67 6.59
N SER A 166 -8.29 13.36 6.36
CA SER A 166 -9.31 12.72 5.53
C SER A 166 -10.73 12.96 6.05
N VAL A 167 -10.94 12.87 7.36
CA VAL A 167 -12.22 13.18 8.02
C VAL A 167 -12.64 14.63 7.77
N LEU A 168 -11.71 15.58 7.89
CA LEU A 168 -11.98 17.00 7.63
C LEU A 168 -12.43 17.23 6.19
N TYR A 169 -11.77 16.59 5.22
CA TYR A 169 -12.11 16.72 3.81
C TYR A 169 -13.41 16.00 3.42
N MET A 170 -13.77 14.89 4.08
CA MET A 170 -14.96 14.11 3.73
C MET A 170 -16.23 14.59 4.43
N THR A 171 -16.09 15.18 5.61
CA THR A 171 -17.23 15.53 6.44
C THR A 171 -17.17 17.01 6.86
N SER A 172 -17.14 17.26 8.16
CA SER A 172 -16.98 18.56 8.81
C SER A 172 -16.14 18.38 10.08
N PHE A 173 -15.52 19.45 10.57
CA PHE A 173 -14.73 19.38 11.80
C PHE A 173 -15.64 19.03 12.99
N ASN A 174 -15.34 17.90 13.65
CA ASN A 174 -15.98 17.51 14.89
C ASN A 174 -14.99 16.70 15.74
N LEU A 175 -14.76 17.14 16.98
CA LEU A 175 -13.86 16.50 17.93
C LEU A 175 -14.22 15.03 18.20
N ARG A 176 -15.50 14.65 18.08
CA ARG A 176 -15.93 13.26 18.25
C ARG A 176 -15.23 12.32 17.26
N TYR A 177 -15.04 12.74 16.01
CA TYR A 177 -14.33 11.91 15.03
C TYR A 177 -12.86 11.71 15.41
N TRP A 178 -12.22 12.74 15.96
CA TRP A 178 -10.82 12.69 16.36
C TRP A 178 -10.63 11.71 17.52
N LEU A 179 -11.49 11.83 18.55
CA LEU A 179 -11.47 10.91 19.69
C LEU A 179 -11.72 9.48 19.24
N VAL A 180 -12.72 9.25 18.39
CA VAL A 180 -13.08 7.91 17.91
C VAL A 180 -11.97 7.29 17.05
N ALA A 181 -11.29 8.06 16.21
CA ALA A 181 -10.12 7.59 15.45
C ALA A 181 -8.99 7.16 16.40
N ILE A 182 -8.68 7.97 17.41
CA ILE A 182 -7.64 7.70 18.40
C ILE A 182 -8.00 6.46 19.23
N PHE A 183 -9.24 6.33 19.70
CA PHE A 183 -9.70 5.13 20.41
C PHE A 183 -9.61 3.88 19.52
N GLY A 184 -9.96 3.99 18.24
CA GLY A 184 -9.79 2.92 17.27
C GLY A 184 -8.36 2.41 17.23
N ILE A 185 -7.37 3.31 17.21
CA ILE A 185 -5.94 2.95 17.19
C ILE A 185 -5.49 2.33 18.52
N ILE A 186 -5.94 2.88 19.65
CA ILE A 186 -5.52 2.44 20.98
C ILE A 186 -6.03 1.04 21.31
N ILE A 187 -7.24 0.67 20.86
CA ILE A 187 -7.88 -0.60 21.24
C ILE A 187 -7.04 -1.84 20.86
N PRO A 188 -6.57 -2.01 19.60
CA PRO A 188 -5.67 -3.12 19.25
C PRO A 188 -4.41 -3.16 20.11
N ALA A 189 -3.78 -2.01 20.35
CA ALA A 189 -2.57 -1.92 21.18
C ALA A 189 -2.84 -2.28 22.65
N TYR A 190 -4.00 -1.88 23.19
CA TYR A 190 -4.42 -2.25 24.54
C TYR A 190 -4.58 -3.76 24.69
N PHE A 191 -5.31 -4.42 23.79
CA PHE A 191 -5.49 -5.87 23.84
C PHE A 191 -4.16 -6.62 23.70
N LEU A 192 -3.28 -6.16 22.81
CA LEU A 192 -1.95 -6.74 22.69
C LEU A 192 -1.14 -6.56 23.98
N GLY A 193 -1.15 -5.36 24.57
CA GLY A 193 -0.48 -5.09 25.84
C GLY A 193 -0.97 -6.00 26.98
N VAL A 194 -2.28 -6.27 27.04
CA VAL A 194 -2.85 -7.24 27.99
C VAL A 194 -2.34 -8.66 27.73
N LEU A 195 -2.24 -9.09 26.47
CA LEU A 195 -1.67 -10.41 26.15
C LEU A 195 -0.22 -10.53 26.60
N PHE A 196 0.62 -9.52 26.32
CA PHE A 196 2.02 -9.50 26.75
C PHE A 196 2.17 -9.40 28.28
N TYR A 197 1.24 -8.74 28.97
CA TYR A 197 1.18 -8.77 30.43
C TYR A 197 0.92 -10.18 30.95
N LEU A 198 -0.07 -10.88 30.39
CA LEU A 198 -0.43 -12.24 30.81
C LEU A 198 0.68 -13.27 30.51
N THR A 199 1.53 -13.02 29.51
CA THR A 199 2.67 -13.89 29.16
C THR A 199 3.98 -13.47 29.82
N ASN A 200 3.99 -12.51 30.75
CA ASN A 200 5.18 -11.96 31.41
C ASN A 200 6.22 -11.31 30.45
N HIS A 201 5.80 -10.88 29.26
CA HIS A 201 6.63 -10.20 28.25
C HIS A 201 6.30 -8.70 28.10
N LEU A 202 5.57 -8.10 29.03
CA LEU A 202 5.17 -6.68 28.94
C LEU A 202 6.36 -5.73 28.85
N ASN A 203 7.47 -6.03 29.54
CA ASN A 203 8.65 -5.16 29.48
C ASN A 203 9.26 -5.14 28.06
N ASP A 204 9.32 -6.30 27.39
CA ASP A 204 9.81 -6.42 26.01
C ASP A 204 8.94 -5.58 25.06
N PHE A 205 7.63 -5.63 25.26
CA PHE A 205 6.68 -4.80 24.52
C PHE A 205 6.92 -3.30 24.72
N LEU A 206 7.05 -2.84 25.97
CA LEU A 206 7.28 -1.41 26.26
C LEU A 206 8.62 -0.91 25.71
N VAL A 207 9.70 -1.68 25.88
CA VAL A 207 11.03 -1.31 25.37
C VAL A 207 11.02 -1.22 23.85
N SER A 208 10.40 -2.17 23.16
CA SER A 208 10.30 -2.13 21.69
C SER A 208 9.51 -0.92 21.18
N PHE A 209 8.45 -0.54 21.89
CA PHE A 209 7.62 0.61 21.56
C PHE A 209 8.40 1.92 21.79
N GLU A 210 9.09 2.04 22.94
CA GLU A 210 9.93 3.19 23.27
C GLU A 210 11.08 3.35 22.27
N TYR A 211 11.76 2.26 21.91
CA TYR A 211 12.80 2.25 20.90
C TYR A 211 12.26 2.78 19.57
N SER A 212 11.05 2.35 19.16
CA SER A 212 10.48 2.83 17.91
C SER A 212 10.10 4.30 17.90
N LEU A 213 9.68 4.86 19.05
CA LEU A 213 9.37 6.29 19.16
C LEU A 213 10.62 7.18 19.10
N HIS A 214 11.75 6.71 19.63
CA HIS A 214 13.01 7.48 19.70
C HIS A 214 13.94 7.27 18.50
N LYS A 215 13.49 6.56 17.45
CA LYS A 215 14.27 6.38 16.22
C LYS A 215 14.50 7.71 15.51
N SER A 216 15.67 7.83 14.88
CA SER A 216 15.93 8.91 13.93
C SER A 216 15.08 8.66 12.69
N TYR A 217 14.22 9.63 12.38
CA TYR A 217 13.52 9.71 11.11
C TYR A 217 14.43 10.42 10.10
N PHE A 218 14.25 10.16 8.80
CA PHE A 218 15.03 10.75 7.70
C PHE A 218 16.44 10.20 7.54
N ASN A 219 16.51 9.00 6.97
CA ASN A 219 17.78 8.43 6.51
C ASN A 219 18.12 8.91 5.09
N PRO A 220 19.42 9.08 4.76
CA PRO A 220 19.83 9.35 3.39
C PRO A 220 19.47 8.18 2.48
N ILE A 221 18.76 8.48 1.39
CA ILE A 221 18.36 7.49 0.39
C ILE A 221 19.52 7.31 -0.60
N GLY A 222 20.18 6.15 -0.55
CA GLY A 222 21.11 5.72 -1.59
C GLY A 222 20.32 5.11 -2.76
N ILE A 223 20.38 5.73 -3.94
CA ILE A 223 19.71 5.25 -5.15
C ILE A 223 20.75 4.72 -6.13
N THR A 224 20.58 3.50 -6.63
CA THR A 224 21.41 2.95 -7.71
C THR A 224 20.99 3.47 -9.09
N TRP A 225 21.89 3.44 -10.07
CA TRP A 225 21.53 3.85 -11.44
C TRP A 225 20.39 3.03 -12.06
N ALA A 226 20.30 1.74 -11.69
CA ALA A 226 19.23 0.87 -12.14
C ALA A 226 17.86 1.28 -11.57
N GLU A 227 17.81 1.67 -10.29
CA GLU A 227 16.61 2.22 -9.65
C GLU A 227 16.21 3.56 -10.27
N ALA A 228 17.19 4.43 -10.50
CA ALA A 228 16.96 5.74 -11.11
C ALA A 228 16.32 5.60 -12.51
N ALA A 229 16.68 4.57 -13.28
CA ALA A 229 16.09 4.30 -14.60
C ALA A 229 14.58 3.97 -14.51
N ILE A 230 14.15 3.21 -13.50
CA ILE A 230 12.73 2.89 -13.29
C ILE A 230 11.96 4.15 -12.94
N TRP A 231 12.47 4.95 -12.00
CA TRP A 231 11.84 6.21 -11.59
C TRP A 231 11.84 7.26 -12.69
N PHE A 232 12.84 7.28 -13.57
CA PHE A 232 12.87 8.14 -14.75
C PHE A 232 11.69 7.89 -15.71
N ILE A 233 11.14 6.67 -15.74
CA ILE A 233 9.94 6.34 -16.51
C ILE A 233 8.67 6.67 -15.71
N ILE A 234 8.64 6.34 -14.41
CA ILE A 234 7.45 6.52 -13.56
C ILE A 234 7.14 8.01 -13.31
N ILE A 235 8.15 8.84 -13.05
CA ILE A 235 7.98 10.26 -12.69
C ILE A 235 7.25 11.04 -13.79
N PRO A 236 7.64 10.99 -15.08
CA PRO A 236 6.88 11.66 -16.14
C PRO A 236 5.43 11.17 -16.22
N VAL A 237 5.19 9.87 -16.10
CA VAL A 237 3.82 9.31 -16.14
C VAL A 237 2.99 9.83 -14.98
N PHE A 238 3.58 9.90 -13.78
CA PHE A 238 2.96 10.51 -12.61
C PHE A 238 2.62 11.99 -12.85
N VAL A 239 3.57 12.79 -13.33
CA VAL A 239 3.37 14.23 -13.61
C VAL A 239 2.28 14.45 -14.67
N PHE A 240 2.29 13.69 -15.77
CA PHE A 240 1.23 13.80 -16.78
C PHE A 240 -0.13 13.39 -16.22
N SER A 241 -0.18 12.35 -15.38
CA SER A 241 -1.45 11.92 -14.78
C SER A 241 -2.04 12.95 -13.81
N THR A 242 -1.19 13.59 -12.99
CA THR A 242 -1.64 14.62 -12.04
C THR A 242 -2.16 15.86 -12.78
N ILE A 243 -1.47 16.31 -13.83
CA ILE A 243 -1.93 17.39 -14.70
C ILE A 243 -3.28 17.04 -15.34
N GLU A 244 -3.44 15.83 -15.89
CA GLU A 244 -4.70 15.40 -16.50
C GLU A 244 -5.86 15.34 -15.49
N LEU A 245 -5.60 14.89 -14.26
CA LEU A 245 -6.60 14.90 -13.18
C LEU A 245 -7.00 16.31 -12.82
N GLN A 246 -6.05 17.24 -12.69
CA GLN A 246 -6.32 18.63 -12.38
C GLN A 246 -7.17 19.30 -13.46
N LEU A 247 -6.84 19.12 -14.74
CA LEU A 247 -7.59 19.69 -15.87
C LEU A 247 -9.03 19.18 -15.95
N ASN A 248 -9.27 17.94 -15.53
CA ASN A 248 -10.61 17.33 -15.54
C ASN A 248 -11.29 17.37 -14.16
N PHE A 249 -10.68 17.99 -13.16
CA PHE A 249 -11.12 17.91 -11.78
C PHE A 249 -12.54 18.43 -11.63
N LEU A 250 -12.84 19.62 -12.16
CA LEU A 250 -14.16 20.26 -12.07
C LEU A 250 -15.27 19.54 -12.85
N ARG A 251 -14.91 18.62 -13.77
CA ARG A 251 -15.89 17.82 -14.53
C ARG A 251 -16.40 16.61 -13.72
N ASN A 252 -15.70 16.22 -12.67
CA ASN A 252 -16.06 15.08 -11.84
C ASN A 252 -17.12 15.44 -10.80
N LYS A 253 -17.95 14.46 -10.42
CA LYS A 253 -18.92 14.58 -9.32
C LYS A 253 -18.20 14.98 -8.02
N VAL A 254 -18.88 15.70 -7.12
CA VAL A 254 -18.31 16.17 -5.84
C VAL A 254 -17.69 15.02 -5.03
N LYS A 255 -18.39 13.87 -4.91
CA LYS A 255 -17.89 12.66 -4.25
C LYS A 255 -16.54 12.22 -4.84
N THR A 256 -16.51 11.99 -6.16
CA THR A 256 -15.30 11.56 -6.88
C THR A 256 -14.13 12.52 -6.66
N ARG A 257 -14.38 13.84 -6.69
CA ARG A 257 -13.35 14.85 -6.44
C ARG A 257 -12.76 14.73 -5.04
N ARG A 258 -13.60 14.56 -4.01
CA ARG A 258 -13.13 14.39 -2.63
C ARG A 258 -12.34 13.09 -2.46
N VAL A 259 -12.76 12.00 -3.09
CA VAL A 259 -12.02 10.73 -3.05
C VAL A 259 -10.67 10.85 -3.76
N GLN A 260 -10.61 11.50 -4.92
CA GLN A 260 -9.36 11.80 -5.63
C GLN A 260 -8.41 12.65 -4.78
N LEU A 261 -8.93 13.64 -4.04
CA LEU A 261 -8.12 14.42 -3.10
C LEU A 261 -7.56 13.58 -1.97
N ILE A 262 -8.36 12.68 -1.36
CA ILE A 262 -7.84 11.76 -0.34
C ILE A 262 -6.72 10.87 -0.90
N ILE A 263 -6.86 10.37 -2.13
CA ILE A 263 -5.81 9.56 -2.78
C ILE A 263 -4.55 10.38 -3.04
N LEU A 264 -4.67 11.66 -3.38
CA LEU A 264 -3.53 12.58 -3.49
C LEU A 264 -2.87 12.84 -2.13
N ILE A 265 -3.65 12.98 -1.06
CA ILE A 265 -3.12 13.13 0.30
C ILE A 265 -2.43 11.82 0.72
N MET A 266 -3.00 10.66 0.40
CA MET A 266 -2.41 9.33 0.64
C MET A 266 -1.01 9.22 0.00
N LEU A 267 -0.81 9.80 -1.18
CA LEU A 267 0.51 9.88 -1.81
C LEU A 267 1.51 10.71 -1.02
N VAL A 268 1.08 11.84 -0.46
CA VAL A 268 1.95 12.68 0.39
C VAL A 268 2.40 11.88 1.61
N PHE A 269 1.48 11.19 2.28
CA PHE A 269 1.81 10.32 3.40
C PHE A 269 2.66 9.11 2.99
N GLY A 270 2.47 8.59 1.78
CA GLY A 270 3.36 7.57 1.20
C GLY A 270 4.79 8.07 1.00
N VAL A 271 4.99 9.30 0.52
CA VAL A 271 6.33 9.92 0.44
C VAL A 271 6.94 10.10 1.83
N ILE A 272 6.14 10.58 2.80
CA ILE A 272 6.62 10.72 4.19
C ILE A 272 7.02 9.35 4.74
N SER A 273 6.26 8.29 4.44
CA SER A 273 6.59 6.91 4.84
C SER A 273 7.93 6.45 4.26
N VAL A 274 8.17 6.70 2.96
CA VAL A 274 9.46 6.38 2.30
C VAL A 274 10.64 7.10 2.95
N LEU A 275 10.45 8.35 3.39
CA LEU A 275 11.49 9.15 4.03
C LEU A 275 11.70 8.78 5.51
N ALA A 276 10.65 8.31 6.18
CA ALA A 276 10.67 7.95 7.59
C ALA A 276 11.18 6.52 7.82
N GLU A 277 11.03 5.63 6.84
CA GLU A 277 11.39 4.22 6.94
C GLU A 277 12.90 4.04 7.14
N ASN A 278 13.29 3.54 8.31
CA ASN A 278 14.70 3.43 8.69
C ASN A 278 15.37 2.22 8.02
N GLN A 279 14.61 1.18 7.71
CA GLN A 279 15.12 -0.14 7.36
C GLN A 279 15.43 -0.33 5.88
N GLY A 280 15.07 0.68 5.09
CA GLY A 280 15.16 0.65 3.65
C GLY A 280 13.92 1.32 3.09
N TYR A 281 14.14 2.41 2.36
CA TYR A 281 13.09 3.19 1.71
C TYR A 281 12.14 2.33 0.85
N ILE A 282 12.58 1.15 0.42
CA ILE A 282 11.84 0.14 -0.34
C ILE A 282 10.61 -0.39 0.43
N PHE A 283 10.69 -0.54 1.76
CA PHE A 283 9.53 -0.92 2.55
C PHE A 283 8.50 0.21 2.58
N GLY A 284 8.92 1.46 2.76
CA GLY A 284 8.04 2.62 2.62
C GLY A 284 7.41 2.76 1.23
N LEU A 285 8.09 2.29 0.17
CA LEU A 285 7.54 2.27 -1.19
C LEU A 285 6.31 1.35 -1.32
N THR A 286 6.16 0.33 -0.46
CA THR A 286 4.97 -0.54 -0.46
C THR A 286 3.71 0.27 -0.13
N TYR A 287 3.78 1.17 0.86
CA TYR A 287 2.68 2.06 1.23
C TYR A 287 2.44 3.14 0.16
N PHE A 288 3.52 3.70 -0.40
CA PHE A 288 3.43 4.69 -1.49
C PHE A 288 2.74 4.13 -2.74
N ALA A 289 2.94 2.85 -3.03
CA ALA A 289 2.33 2.18 -4.18
C ALA A 289 0.79 2.19 -4.17
N VAL A 290 0.15 2.25 -2.99
CA VAL A 290 -1.32 2.32 -2.86
C VAL A 290 -1.85 3.54 -3.61
N GLY A 291 -1.38 4.75 -3.25
CA GLY A 291 -1.82 5.98 -3.90
C GLY A 291 -1.33 6.11 -5.35
N LEU A 292 -0.09 5.66 -5.61
CA LEU A 292 0.53 5.78 -6.94
C LEU A 292 -0.19 4.92 -7.99
N SER A 293 -0.71 3.77 -7.58
CA SER A 293 -1.45 2.86 -8.47
C SER A 293 -2.67 3.53 -9.13
N PHE A 294 -3.46 4.30 -8.38
CA PHE A 294 -4.62 5.02 -8.90
C PHE A 294 -4.22 6.10 -9.92
N LEU A 295 -3.15 6.84 -9.63
CA LEU A 295 -2.67 7.90 -10.52
C LEU A 295 -2.12 7.33 -11.82
N LEU A 296 -1.21 6.37 -11.75
CA LEU A 296 -0.65 5.78 -12.96
C LEU A 296 -1.77 5.10 -13.78
N ALA A 297 -2.75 4.45 -13.13
CA ALA A 297 -3.91 3.88 -13.80
C ALA A 297 -4.67 4.95 -14.60
N ASN A 298 -4.92 6.12 -14.01
CA ASN A 298 -5.60 7.21 -14.72
C ASN A 298 -4.91 7.57 -16.07
N TYR A 299 -3.58 7.64 -16.10
CA TYR A 299 -2.82 7.88 -17.34
C TYR A 299 -3.04 6.76 -18.37
N PHE A 300 -2.88 5.50 -17.94
CA PHE A 300 -3.04 4.34 -18.83
C PHE A 300 -4.47 4.14 -19.33
N ILE A 301 -5.48 4.70 -18.66
CA ILE A 301 -6.85 4.71 -19.18
C ILE A 301 -7.03 5.88 -20.17
N ARG A 302 -6.61 7.11 -19.81
CA ARG A 302 -6.91 8.37 -20.54
C ARG A 302 -6.11 8.65 -21.80
N SER A 303 -4.81 8.38 -21.80
CA SER A 303 -3.96 8.73 -22.95
C SER A 303 -4.50 8.12 -24.28
N LYS A 304 -4.36 8.85 -25.38
CA LYS A 304 -4.96 8.46 -26.67
C LYS A 304 -4.02 7.60 -27.52
N ARG A 305 -2.70 7.70 -27.29
CA ARG A 305 -1.66 7.02 -28.07
C ARG A 305 -1.46 5.61 -27.54
N LYS A 306 -2.13 4.62 -28.14
CA LYS A 306 -2.05 3.21 -27.72
C LYS A 306 -0.61 2.69 -27.64
N TRP A 307 0.19 2.91 -28.69
CA TRP A 307 1.58 2.43 -28.77
C TRP A 307 2.46 2.94 -27.62
N LEU A 308 2.31 4.21 -27.23
CA LEU A 308 3.12 4.85 -26.21
C LEU A 308 2.83 4.27 -24.82
N LYS A 309 1.56 3.96 -24.53
CA LYS A 309 1.19 3.31 -23.27
C LYS A 309 1.77 1.91 -23.15
N GLU A 310 1.66 1.13 -24.22
CA GLU A 310 2.21 -0.23 -24.22
C GLU A 310 3.73 -0.17 -24.09
N ALA A 311 4.40 0.71 -24.84
CA ALA A 311 5.84 0.92 -24.74
C ALA A 311 6.28 1.30 -23.32
N LEU A 312 5.60 2.25 -22.66
CA LEU A 312 5.92 2.64 -21.27
C LEU A 312 5.70 1.51 -20.29
N PHE A 313 4.58 0.78 -20.40
CA PHE A 313 4.30 -0.34 -19.51
C PHE A 313 5.31 -1.49 -19.68
N PHE A 314 5.66 -1.82 -20.93
CA PHE A 314 6.71 -2.80 -21.22
C PHE A 314 8.09 -2.32 -20.75
N ALA A 315 8.41 -1.02 -20.89
CA ALA A 315 9.67 -0.47 -20.39
C ALA A 315 9.78 -0.63 -18.87
N ILE A 316 8.71 -0.35 -18.11
CA ILE A 316 8.69 -0.57 -16.67
C ILE A 316 8.92 -2.06 -16.34
N LEU A 317 8.23 -2.98 -17.04
CA LEU A 317 8.43 -4.41 -16.84
C LEU A 317 9.87 -4.86 -17.13
N VAL A 318 10.47 -4.39 -18.22
CA VAL A 318 11.85 -4.74 -18.58
C VAL A 318 12.83 -4.22 -17.54
N CYS A 319 12.71 -2.96 -17.12
CA CYS A 319 13.59 -2.40 -16.10
C CYS A 319 13.43 -3.11 -14.75
N MET A 320 12.20 -3.51 -14.39
CA MET A 320 11.91 -4.29 -13.21
C MET A 320 12.56 -5.68 -13.26
N PHE A 321 12.36 -6.46 -14.32
CA PHE A 321 13.01 -7.78 -14.45
C PHE A 321 14.53 -7.67 -14.51
N TYR A 322 15.05 -6.61 -15.15
CA TYR A 322 16.49 -6.33 -15.15
C TYR A 322 17.00 -6.07 -13.73
N TYR A 323 16.34 -5.21 -12.97
CA TYR A 323 16.72 -4.94 -11.59
C TYR A 323 16.67 -6.20 -10.73
N GLN A 324 15.58 -6.96 -10.80
CA GLN A 324 15.45 -8.23 -10.09
C GLN A 324 16.55 -9.21 -10.47
N TYR A 325 16.89 -9.38 -11.75
CA TYR A 325 17.89 -10.36 -12.15
C TYR A 325 19.31 -10.02 -11.66
N PHE A 326 19.70 -8.74 -11.69
CA PHE A 326 21.06 -8.31 -11.34
C PHE A 326 21.27 -7.99 -9.86
N TYR A 327 20.20 -7.67 -9.12
CA TYR A 327 20.25 -7.26 -7.71
C TYR A 327 19.48 -8.21 -6.78
N SER A 328 19.22 -9.46 -7.21
CA SER A 328 18.59 -10.53 -6.39
C SER A 328 19.54 -11.38 -5.57
#